data_AF-A0A2V9MHA5-F1
#
_entry.id   AF-A0A2V9MHA5-F1
#
_cell.length_a   1.000
_cell.length_b   1.000
_cell.length_c   1.000
_cell.angle_alpha   90.00
_cell.angle_beta   90.00
_cell.angle_gamma   90.00
#
_symmetry.space_group_name_H-M   'P 1'
#
loop_
_entity.id
_entity.type
_entity.pdbx_description
1 polymer ?
#
loop_
_entity_poly.entity_id
_entity_poly.type
_entity_poly.pdbx_seq_one_letter_code
_entity_poly.pdbx_strand_id
1 'polypeptide(L)'
;LTFGLGVDMLGLALGFTVIIGLAASAGSLIPLLVLRPEKLFEREGLLTVLGLTLVMAGIGLCSWAGKLRSEGPNPSLVPQKSYAIGLTVCVVSGLLSSCGNLGFAFGSEVVMKAIQEGAPETLAGNALWALITIPLFFFNLAYTIWLFSKRRTGTLFFAKGTTHYWMLGATMGLFWIAGFVCYAPGARSLGALGVSIGWSIMMSAMVITANLWGLLTGEWRGTPRRALEALAGGIAILIVAICVVGYANQG
;
A
#
# COMPACT_ATOMS: atom_id res chain seq x y z
N LEU A 1 0.41 11.26 -3.88
CA LEU A 1 0.81 12.03 -5.09
C LEU A 1 1.50 11.19 -6.17
N THR A 2 2.72 10.71 -5.92
CA THR A 2 3.55 9.98 -6.90
C THR A 2 2.99 8.61 -7.25
N PHE A 3 2.20 8.00 -6.35
CA PHE A 3 1.51 6.74 -6.60
C PHE A 3 0.57 6.81 -7.81
N GLY A 4 -0.31 7.82 -7.85
CA GLY A 4 -1.27 7.99 -8.94
C GLY A 4 -0.60 8.37 -10.26
N LEU A 5 0.42 9.22 -10.22
CA LEU A 5 1.20 9.60 -11.40
C LEU A 5 1.99 8.42 -11.97
N GLY A 6 2.60 7.59 -11.11
CA GLY A 6 3.34 6.41 -11.54
C GLY A 6 2.43 5.36 -12.18
N VAL A 7 1.26 5.13 -11.61
CA VAL A 7 0.23 4.24 -12.17
C VAL A 7 -0.29 4.74 -13.52
N ASP A 8 -0.52 6.05 -13.68
CA ASP A 8 -0.92 6.66 -14.96
C ASP A 8 0.16 6.52 -16.04
N MET A 9 1.46 6.60 -15.67
CA MET A 9 2.57 6.56 -16.63
C MET A 9 3.03 5.15 -17.03
N LEU A 10 3.05 4.19 -16.09
CA LEU A 10 3.50 2.80 -16.32
C LEU A 10 2.36 1.81 -16.61
N GLY A 11 1.12 2.19 -16.34
CA GLY A 11 -0.03 1.30 -16.35
C GLY A 11 -0.30 0.66 -14.98
N LEU A 12 -1.57 0.31 -14.78
CA LEU A 12 -2.14 -0.13 -13.51
C LEU A 12 -1.44 -1.35 -12.91
N ALA A 13 -1.08 -2.33 -13.74
CA ALA A 13 -0.37 -3.53 -13.30
C ALA A 13 1.06 -3.23 -12.82
N LEU A 14 1.89 -2.65 -13.68
CA LEU A 14 3.33 -2.49 -13.46
C LEU A 14 3.63 -1.42 -12.40
N GLY A 15 2.89 -0.31 -12.41
CA GLY A 15 3.05 0.74 -11.42
C GLY A 15 2.71 0.25 -10.01
N PHE A 16 1.61 -0.49 -9.86
CA PHE A 16 1.15 -0.98 -8.56
C PHE A 16 2.10 -2.01 -7.96
N THR A 17 2.65 -2.94 -8.76
CA THR A 17 3.63 -3.92 -8.26
C THR A 17 4.93 -3.27 -7.83
N VAL A 18 5.48 -2.37 -8.64
CA VAL A 18 6.75 -1.70 -8.29
C VAL A 18 6.57 -0.88 -7.02
N ILE A 19 5.49 -0.10 -6.93
CA ILE A 19 5.26 0.78 -5.78
C ILE A 19 4.99 -0.02 -4.51
N ILE A 20 4.07 -0.99 -4.54
CA ILE A 20 3.71 -1.77 -3.34
C ILE A 20 4.84 -2.73 -2.96
N GLY A 21 5.50 -3.35 -3.93
CA GLY A 21 6.67 -4.20 -3.67
C GLY A 21 7.79 -3.44 -2.98
N LEU A 22 8.13 -2.24 -3.45
CA LEU A 22 9.12 -1.36 -2.81
C LEU A 22 8.62 -0.82 -1.46
N ALA A 23 7.35 -0.43 -1.35
CA ALA A 23 6.80 0.09 -0.10
C ALA A 23 6.72 -0.99 0.98
N ALA A 24 6.37 -2.23 0.63
CA ALA A 24 6.36 -3.37 1.54
C ALA A 24 7.79 -3.76 1.92
N SER A 25 8.69 -3.86 0.95
CA SER A 25 10.07 -4.25 1.22
C SER A 25 10.84 -3.20 2.01
N ALA A 26 10.91 -1.96 1.56
CA ALA A 26 11.58 -0.90 2.31
C ALA A 26 10.87 -0.64 3.65
N GLY A 27 9.53 -0.66 3.67
CA GLY A 27 8.74 -0.39 4.87
C GLY A 27 8.89 -1.46 5.96
N SER A 28 9.15 -2.71 5.60
CA SER A 28 9.38 -3.80 6.56
C SER A 28 10.87 -4.04 6.83
N LEU A 29 11.71 -4.04 5.79
CA LEU A 29 13.10 -4.45 5.90
C LEU A 29 13.99 -3.38 6.56
N ILE A 30 13.71 -2.08 6.35
CA ILE A 30 14.49 -0.99 6.95
C ILE A 30 14.29 -0.93 8.48
N PRO A 31 13.07 -0.95 9.04
CA PRO A 31 12.90 -1.01 10.49
C PRO A 31 13.54 -2.24 11.11
N LEU A 32 13.49 -3.39 10.43
CA LEU A 32 14.13 -4.63 10.88
C LEU A 32 15.66 -4.47 10.97
N LEU A 33 16.28 -3.92 9.91
CA LEU A 33 17.72 -3.68 9.84
C LEU A 33 18.21 -2.68 10.89
N VAL A 34 17.46 -1.60 11.11
CA VAL A 34 17.91 -0.49 11.98
C VAL A 34 17.59 -0.76 13.44
N LEU A 35 16.40 -1.26 13.75
CA LEU A 35 15.99 -1.47 15.14
C LEU A 35 16.56 -2.75 15.73
N ARG A 36 16.72 -3.81 14.92
CA ARG A 36 17.13 -5.15 15.40
C ARG A 36 18.01 -5.89 14.38
N PRO A 37 19.20 -5.37 14.05
CA PRO A 37 20.12 -6.01 13.10
C PRO A 37 20.55 -7.43 13.55
N GLU A 38 20.58 -7.67 14.86
CA GLU A 38 20.99 -8.96 15.44
C GLU A 38 20.04 -10.10 15.07
N LYS A 39 18.75 -9.81 14.87
CA LYS A 39 17.74 -10.83 14.52
C LYS A 39 17.74 -11.23 13.05
N LEU A 40 18.50 -10.56 12.18
CA LEU A 40 18.53 -10.86 10.74
C LEU A 40 19.11 -12.24 10.42
N PHE A 41 20.11 -12.66 11.20
CA PHE A 41 20.74 -13.97 11.06
C PHE A 41 20.09 -15.04 11.93
N GLU A 42 19.13 -14.67 12.77
CA GLU A 42 18.30 -15.59 13.53
C GLU A 42 17.15 -16.12 12.66
N ARG A 43 16.55 -17.23 13.12
CA ARG A 43 15.48 -17.93 12.41
C ARG A 43 14.29 -17.01 12.10
N GLU A 44 13.98 -16.07 13.00
CA GLU A 44 12.93 -15.07 12.83
C GLU A 44 13.21 -14.09 11.66
N GLY A 45 14.44 -13.58 11.54
CA GLY A 45 14.82 -12.66 10.47
C GLY A 45 14.84 -13.31 9.10
N LEU A 46 15.38 -14.54 9.01
CA LEU A 46 15.35 -15.34 7.79
C LEU A 46 13.92 -15.64 7.31
N LEU A 47 13.02 -16.00 8.22
CA LEU A 47 11.61 -16.22 7.88
C LEU A 47 10.91 -14.91 7.48
N THR A 48 11.28 -13.78 8.07
CA THR A 48 10.74 -12.46 7.69
C THR A 48 11.20 -12.06 6.29
N VAL A 49 12.47 -12.24 5.96
CA VAL A 49 13.01 -11.99 4.60
C VAL A 49 12.35 -12.93 3.59
N LEU A 50 12.21 -14.21 3.91
CA LEU A 50 11.55 -15.18 3.04
C LEU A 50 10.08 -14.80 2.80
N GLY A 51 9.35 -14.46 3.85
CA GLY A 51 7.98 -13.96 3.75
C GLY A 51 7.87 -12.71 2.88
N LEU A 52 8.79 -11.76 3.03
CA LEU A 52 8.83 -10.56 2.19
C LEU A 52 9.12 -10.88 0.72
N THR A 53 10.02 -11.81 0.43
CA THR A 53 10.25 -12.27 -0.96
C THR A 53 9.02 -12.91 -1.58
N LEU A 54 8.25 -13.67 -0.79
CA LEU A 54 6.96 -14.22 -1.23
C LEU A 54 5.93 -13.12 -1.46
N VAL A 55 5.85 -12.09 -0.61
CA VAL A 55 4.98 -10.92 -0.84
C VAL A 55 5.32 -10.25 -2.16
N MET A 56 6.60 -10.01 -2.44
CA MET A 56 7.04 -9.44 -3.72
C MET A 56 6.68 -10.34 -4.92
N ALA A 57 6.89 -11.65 -4.80
CA ALA A 57 6.53 -12.62 -5.84
C ALA A 57 5.01 -12.63 -6.10
N GLY A 58 4.20 -12.64 -5.05
CA GLY A 58 2.74 -12.63 -5.13
C GLY A 58 2.20 -11.34 -5.76
N ILE A 59 2.71 -10.18 -5.35
CA ILE A 59 2.38 -8.88 -5.95
C ILE A 59 2.79 -8.85 -7.43
N GLY A 60 3.98 -9.38 -7.75
CA GLY A 60 4.48 -9.47 -9.12
C GLY A 60 3.57 -10.31 -10.01
N LEU A 61 3.11 -11.46 -9.51
CA LEU A 61 2.24 -12.37 -10.25
C LEU A 61 0.82 -11.79 -10.43
N CYS A 62 0.24 -11.17 -9.39
CA CYS A 62 -1.02 -10.44 -9.48
C CYS A 62 -0.96 -9.29 -10.51
N SER A 63 0.19 -8.64 -10.60
CA SER A 63 0.38 -7.55 -11.56
C SER A 63 0.56 -8.06 -12.98
N TRP A 64 1.30 -9.16 -13.17
CA TRP A 64 1.36 -9.83 -14.46
C TRP A 64 -0.02 -10.29 -14.94
N ALA A 65 -0.87 -10.80 -14.04
CA ALA A 65 -2.28 -11.09 -14.33
C ALA A 65 -3.05 -9.85 -14.80
N GLY A 66 -2.86 -8.70 -14.15
CA GLY A 66 -3.44 -7.42 -14.57
C GLY A 66 -2.97 -6.99 -15.98
N LYS A 67 -1.71 -7.25 -16.32
CA LYS A 67 -1.17 -6.99 -17.66
C LYS A 67 -1.82 -7.90 -18.72
N LEU A 68 -1.91 -9.20 -18.45
CA LEU A 68 -2.56 -10.17 -19.33
C LEU A 68 -4.05 -9.83 -19.55
N ARG A 69 -4.71 -9.24 -18.54
CA ARG A 69 -6.07 -8.68 -18.66
C ARG A 69 -6.12 -7.49 -19.62
N SER A 70 -5.14 -6.58 -19.56
CA SER A 70 -5.07 -5.41 -20.45
C SER A 70 -4.69 -5.71 -21.91
N GLU A 71 -4.07 -6.86 -22.17
CA GLU A 71 -3.75 -7.34 -23.53
C GLU A 71 -4.94 -8.07 -24.20
N GLY A 72 -6.08 -8.22 -23.49
CA GLY A 72 -7.32 -8.82 -24.00
C GLY A 72 -8.16 -7.90 -24.90
N PRO A 73 -9.39 -8.31 -25.28
CA PRO A 73 -10.21 -7.64 -26.30
C PRO A 73 -10.56 -6.16 -26.01
N ASN A 74 -10.45 -5.72 -24.75
CA ASN A 74 -10.63 -4.34 -24.32
C ASN A 74 -9.29 -3.79 -23.82
N PRO A 75 -8.41 -3.29 -24.73
CA PRO A 75 -7.13 -2.74 -24.33
C PRO A 75 -7.34 -1.47 -23.50
N SER A 76 -6.65 -1.36 -22.38
CA SER A 76 -6.62 -0.13 -21.58
C SER A 76 -5.93 0.99 -22.38
N LEU A 77 -6.69 2.04 -22.69
CA LEU A 77 -6.38 3.18 -23.57
C LEU A 77 -5.27 4.14 -23.10
N VAL A 78 -4.44 3.78 -22.11
CA VAL A 78 -3.48 4.72 -21.53
C VAL A 78 -2.18 4.73 -22.37
N PRO A 79 -1.83 5.84 -23.04
CA PRO A 79 -0.60 5.92 -23.83
C PRO A 79 0.62 5.86 -22.90
N GLN A 80 1.53 4.92 -23.12
CA GLN A 80 2.80 4.85 -22.39
C GLN A 80 3.65 6.09 -22.65
N LYS A 81 3.55 7.12 -21.80
CA LYS A 81 4.51 8.22 -21.79
C LYS A 81 5.76 7.78 -21.05
N SER A 82 6.84 7.60 -21.83
CA SER A 82 8.22 7.38 -21.41
C SER A 82 8.38 6.43 -20.21
N TYR A 83 8.45 5.14 -20.51
CA TYR A 83 8.60 4.03 -19.56
C TYR A 83 9.64 4.31 -18.45
N ALA A 84 10.79 4.88 -18.81
CA ALA A 84 11.86 5.22 -17.85
C ALA A 84 11.43 6.27 -16.81
N ILE A 85 10.68 7.29 -17.22
CA ILE A 85 10.18 8.33 -16.32
C ILE A 85 9.12 7.74 -15.39
N GLY A 86 8.18 6.96 -15.93
CA GLY A 86 7.16 6.28 -15.14
C GLY A 86 7.77 5.34 -14.09
N LEU A 87 8.78 4.54 -14.46
CA LEU A 87 9.50 3.66 -13.55
C LEU A 87 10.19 4.43 -12.43
N THR A 88 10.84 5.55 -12.75
CA THR A 88 11.51 6.39 -11.77
C THR A 88 10.51 6.95 -10.75
N VAL A 89 9.35 7.43 -11.23
CA VAL A 89 8.26 7.93 -10.36
C VAL A 89 7.69 6.82 -9.46
N CYS A 90 7.53 5.60 -9.99
CA CYS A 90 7.09 4.45 -9.19
C CYS A 90 8.10 4.06 -8.10
N VAL A 91 9.40 4.04 -8.42
CA VAL A 91 10.45 3.74 -7.43
C VAL A 91 10.45 4.79 -6.32
N VAL A 92 10.45 6.07 -6.69
CA VAL A 92 10.37 7.18 -5.75
C VAL A 92 9.10 7.09 -4.91
N SER A 93 7.95 6.74 -5.50
CA SER A 93 6.71 6.55 -4.76
C SER A 93 6.77 5.40 -3.76
N GLY A 94 7.38 4.26 -4.12
CA GLY A 94 7.54 3.12 -3.21
C GLY A 94 8.38 3.50 -2.00
N LEU A 95 9.51 4.18 -2.23
CA LEU A 95 10.39 4.68 -1.17
C LEU A 95 9.68 5.70 -0.28
N LEU A 96 9.02 6.72 -0.85
CA LEU A 96 8.27 7.70 -0.05
C LEU A 96 7.14 7.06 0.75
N SER A 97 6.47 6.04 0.19
CA SER A 97 5.40 5.33 0.90
C SER A 97 5.95 4.53 2.08
N SER A 98 7.17 3.99 1.97
CA SER A 98 7.82 3.31 3.10
C SER A 98 8.15 4.28 4.23
N CYS A 99 8.49 5.54 3.94
CA CYS A 99 8.79 6.56 4.95
C CYS A 99 7.65 6.78 5.95
N GLY A 100 6.39 6.55 5.57
CA GLY A 100 5.26 6.59 6.50
C GLY A 100 5.39 5.53 7.60
N ASN A 101 5.72 4.28 7.22
CA ASN A 101 5.95 3.22 8.20
C ASN A 101 7.26 3.43 8.98
N LEU A 102 8.31 3.97 8.35
CA LEU A 102 9.55 4.33 9.06
C LEU A 102 9.27 5.41 10.11
N GLY A 103 8.52 6.45 9.76
CA GLY A 103 8.09 7.49 10.69
C GLY A 103 7.28 6.92 11.86
N PHE A 104 6.44 5.92 11.59
CA PHE A 104 5.74 5.19 12.66
C PHE A 104 6.70 4.35 13.53
N ALA A 105 7.67 3.66 12.93
CA ALA A 105 8.64 2.83 13.62
C ALA A 105 9.58 3.63 14.53
N PHE A 106 10.04 4.79 14.07
CA PHE A 106 10.98 5.66 14.80
C PHE A 106 10.28 6.73 15.66
N GLY A 107 8.97 6.93 15.48
CA GLY A 107 8.19 7.92 16.24
C GLY A 107 7.66 7.42 17.59
N SER A 108 8.23 6.34 18.13
CA SER A 108 7.78 5.74 19.40
C SER A 108 7.78 6.72 20.57
N GLU A 109 8.66 7.73 20.58
CA GLU A 109 8.67 8.80 21.57
C GLU A 109 7.37 9.61 21.62
N VAL A 110 6.77 9.88 20.45
CA VAL A 110 5.48 10.58 20.33
C VAL A 110 4.35 9.71 20.90
N VAL A 111 4.42 8.40 20.65
CA VAL A 111 3.47 7.42 21.20
C VAL A 111 3.58 7.36 22.72
N MET A 112 4.81 7.31 23.26
CA MET A 112 5.05 7.29 24.70
C MET A 112 4.55 8.56 25.38
N LYS A 113 4.77 9.73 24.77
CA LYS A 113 4.27 11.00 25.29
C LYS A 113 2.75 11.07 25.28
N ALA A 114 2.09 10.53 24.25
CA ALA A 114 0.64 10.43 24.21
C ALA A 114 0.08 9.52 25.32
N ILE A 115 0.77 8.42 25.64
CA ILE A 115 0.39 7.54 26.76
C ILE A 115 0.53 8.26 28.11
N GLN A 116 1.60 9.04 28.29
CA GLN A 116 1.82 9.84 29.51
C GLN A 116 0.73 10.90 29.71
N GLU A 117 0.18 11.45 28.64
CA GLU A 117 -0.95 12.39 28.66
C GLU A 117 -2.32 11.69 28.84
N GLY A 118 -2.34 10.37 29.07
CA GLY A 118 -3.54 9.59 29.40
C GLY A 118 -4.23 8.91 28.22
N ALA A 119 -3.59 8.87 27.03
CA ALA A 119 -4.16 8.13 25.90
C ALA A 119 -4.09 6.62 26.14
N PRO A 120 -5.14 5.85 25.76
CA PRO A 120 -5.09 4.40 25.80
C PRO A 120 -3.91 3.88 24.97
N GLU A 121 -3.13 2.99 25.55
CA GLU A 121 -1.94 2.40 24.93
C GLU A 121 -2.23 1.81 23.53
N THR A 122 -3.40 1.23 23.33
CA THR A 122 -3.83 0.64 22.05
C THR A 122 -4.06 1.69 20.95
N LEU A 123 -4.42 2.92 21.33
CA LEU A 123 -4.76 4.01 20.41
C LEU A 123 -3.66 5.07 20.32
N ALA A 124 -2.67 5.06 21.21
CA ALA A 124 -1.58 6.05 21.21
C ALA A 124 -0.80 6.09 19.88
N GLY A 125 -0.69 4.96 19.17
CA GLY A 125 -0.09 4.93 17.83
C GLY A 125 -0.88 5.73 16.78
N ASN A 126 -2.20 5.91 16.97
CA ASN A 126 -3.02 6.71 16.06
C ASN A 126 -2.70 8.20 16.16
N ALA A 127 -2.21 8.68 17.31
CA ALA A 127 -1.75 10.07 17.45
C ALA A 127 -0.52 10.34 16.56
N LEU A 128 0.39 9.38 16.47
CA LEU A 128 1.54 9.47 15.57
C LEU A 128 1.10 9.41 14.09
N TRP A 129 0.16 8.54 13.73
CA TRP A 129 -0.41 8.52 12.38
C TRP A 129 -1.14 9.83 12.04
N ALA A 130 -1.87 10.43 12.98
CA ALA A 130 -2.48 11.74 12.79
C ALA A 130 -1.40 12.80 12.51
N LEU A 131 -0.30 12.79 13.26
CA LEU A 131 0.82 13.72 13.05
C LEU A 131 1.49 13.53 11.67
N ILE A 132 1.69 12.29 11.22
CA ILE A 132 2.29 11.97 9.91
C ILE A 132 1.35 12.31 8.76
N THR A 133 0.04 12.15 8.95
CA THR A 133 -0.96 12.37 7.88
C THR A 133 -1.25 13.85 7.61
N ILE A 134 -1.06 14.75 8.59
CA ILE A 134 -1.22 16.20 8.40
C ILE A 134 -0.32 16.76 7.28
N PRO A 135 1.02 16.62 7.31
CA PRO A 135 1.87 17.12 6.23
C PRO A 135 1.55 16.42 4.91
N LEU A 136 1.26 15.11 4.94
CA LEU A 136 0.86 14.37 3.75
C LEU A 136 -0.41 14.95 3.11
N PHE A 137 -1.40 15.34 3.92
CA PHE A 137 -2.61 16.02 3.46
C PHE A 137 -2.29 17.37 2.82
N PHE A 138 -1.49 18.22 3.47
CA PHE A 138 -1.12 19.53 2.91
C PHE A 138 -0.39 19.43 1.58
N PHE A 139 0.57 18.50 1.43
CA PHE A 139 1.27 18.31 0.15
C PHE A 139 0.32 17.82 -0.96
N ASN A 140 -0.59 16.88 -0.66
CA ASN A 140 -1.57 16.42 -1.65
C ASN A 140 -2.60 17.52 -1.97
N LEU A 141 -3.08 18.27 -0.98
CA LEU A 141 -4.02 19.37 -1.17
C LEU A 141 -3.42 20.48 -2.02
N ALA A 142 -2.21 20.93 -1.69
CA ALA A 142 -1.51 21.99 -2.42
C ALA A 142 -1.31 21.61 -3.90
N TYR A 143 -0.89 20.37 -4.18
CA TYR A 143 -0.73 19.91 -5.56
C TYR A 143 -2.06 19.82 -6.30
N THR A 144 -3.11 19.34 -5.64
CA THR A 144 -4.44 19.21 -6.25
C THR A 144 -5.02 20.58 -6.60
N ILE A 145 -4.89 21.56 -5.69
CA ILE A 145 -5.28 22.96 -5.93
C ILE A 145 -4.46 23.55 -7.09
N TRP A 146 -3.14 23.33 -7.12
CA TRP A 146 -2.29 23.79 -8.21
C TRP A 146 -2.72 23.18 -9.57
N LEU A 147 -3.03 21.89 -9.60
CA LEU A 147 -3.48 21.19 -10.80
C LEU A 147 -4.85 21.71 -11.28
N PHE A 148 -5.78 21.97 -10.34
CA PHE A 148 -7.08 22.58 -10.64
C PHE A 148 -6.96 23.96 -11.26
N SER A 149 -6.10 24.81 -10.70
CA SER A 149 -5.82 26.15 -11.24
C SER A 149 -5.19 26.07 -12.62
N LYS A 150 -4.27 25.12 -12.84
CA LYS A 150 -3.57 24.95 -14.13
C LYS A 150 -4.46 24.38 -15.23
N ARG A 151 -5.33 23.41 -14.92
CA ARG A 151 -6.19 22.73 -15.90
C ARG A 151 -7.58 23.37 -16.04
N ARG A 152 -7.93 24.36 -15.21
CA ARG A 152 -9.25 25.02 -15.16
C ARG A 152 -10.43 24.04 -15.06
N THR A 153 -10.24 22.90 -14.40
CA THR A 153 -11.26 21.86 -14.24
C THR A 153 -12.11 22.05 -12.98
N GLY A 154 -11.94 23.15 -12.23
CA GLY A 154 -12.69 23.41 -11.00
C GLY A 154 -14.21 23.44 -11.21
N THR A 155 -14.68 23.82 -12.40
CA THR A 155 -16.11 23.86 -12.75
C THR A 155 -16.74 22.47 -12.89
N LEU A 156 -15.96 21.41 -13.19
CA LEU A 156 -16.50 20.03 -13.24
C LEU A 156 -16.97 19.54 -11.87
N PHE A 157 -16.37 20.04 -10.79
CA PHE A 157 -16.73 19.65 -9.42
C PHE A 157 -18.05 20.26 -8.93
N PHE A 158 -18.52 21.32 -9.60
CA PHE A 158 -19.79 22.00 -9.33
C PHE A 158 -20.86 21.68 -10.38
N ALA A 159 -20.59 20.78 -11.32
CA ALA A 159 -21.57 20.31 -12.28
C ALA A 159 -22.73 19.55 -11.59
N LYS A 160 -23.94 19.64 -12.17
CA LYS A 160 -25.10 18.91 -11.65
C LYS A 160 -24.88 17.40 -11.76
N GLY A 161 -25.10 16.67 -10.67
CA GLY A 161 -24.85 15.22 -10.58
C GLY A 161 -23.54 14.85 -9.89
N THR A 162 -22.67 15.83 -9.56
CA THR A 162 -21.36 15.54 -8.96
C THR A 162 -21.40 15.18 -7.47
N THR A 163 -22.53 15.43 -6.78
CA THR A 163 -22.70 15.16 -5.34
C THR A 163 -22.45 13.70 -4.96
N HIS A 164 -22.83 12.75 -5.82
CA HIS A 164 -22.54 11.32 -5.60
C HIS A 164 -21.03 11.03 -5.62
N TYR A 165 -20.27 11.67 -6.51
CA TYR A 165 -18.81 11.52 -6.56
C TYR A 165 -18.13 12.10 -5.31
N TRP A 166 -18.68 13.20 -4.75
CA TRP A 166 -18.22 13.73 -3.47
C TRP A 166 -18.44 12.75 -2.32
N MET A 167 -19.59 12.08 -2.27
CA MET A 167 -19.86 11.04 -1.27
C MET A 167 -18.90 9.85 -1.43
N LEU A 168 -18.73 9.34 -2.64
CA LEU A 168 -17.78 8.25 -2.91
C LEU A 168 -16.35 8.62 -2.49
N GLY A 169 -15.90 9.84 -2.80
CA GLY A 169 -14.59 10.33 -2.40
C GLY A 169 -14.42 10.40 -0.88
N ALA A 170 -15.43 10.89 -0.16
CA ALA A 170 -15.44 10.93 1.29
C ALA A 170 -15.39 9.51 1.89
N THR A 171 -16.16 8.57 1.33
CA THR A 171 -16.16 7.16 1.73
C THR A 171 -14.81 6.49 1.50
N MET A 172 -14.15 6.74 0.36
CA MET A 172 -12.79 6.24 0.11
C MET A 172 -11.78 6.77 1.14
N GLY A 173 -11.86 8.07 1.47
CA GLY A 173 -11.01 8.67 2.50
C GLY A 173 -11.26 8.06 3.88
N LEU A 174 -12.52 7.82 4.22
CA LEU A 174 -12.91 7.18 5.48
C LEU A 174 -12.35 5.76 5.58
N PHE A 175 -12.48 4.94 4.53
CA PHE A 175 -11.92 3.58 4.51
C PHE A 175 -10.39 3.58 4.58
N TRP A 176 -9.73 4.56 3.95
CA TRP A 176 -8.29 4.69 4.02
C TRP A 176 -7.83 4.98 5.45
N ILE A 177 -8.42 5.98 6.11
CA ILE A 177 -8.10 6.31 7.51
C ILE A 177 -8.46 5.15 8.45
N ALA A 178 -9.62 4.51 8.26
CA ALA A 178 -10.00 3.34 9.05
C ALA A 178 -8.96 2.23 8.98
N GLY A 179 -8.38 1.97 7.80
CA GLY A 179 -7.28 1.02 7.64
C GLY A 179 -6.06 1.35 8.49
N PHE A 180 -5.62 2.61 8.53
CA PHE A 180 -4.48 3.05 9.35
C PHE A 180 -4.81 3.07 10.85
N VAL A 181 -6.05 3.41 11.23
CA VAL A 181 -6.52 3.37 12.62
C VAL A 181 -6.52 1.94 13.17
N CYS A 182 -6.83 0.94 12.33
CA CYS A 182 -6.73 -0.47 12.68
C CYS A 182 -5.28 -0.99 12.67
N TYR A 183 -4.40 -0.38 11.86
CA TYR A 183 -3.00 -0.79 11.76
C TYR A 183 -2.23 -0.56 13.07
N ALA A 184 -2.37 0.60 13.73
CA ALA A 184 -1.62 0.89 14.95
C ALA A 184 -1.85 -0.13 16.10
N PRO A 185 -3.09 -0.51 16.47
CA PRO A 185 -3.31 -1.56 17.47
C PRO A 185 -2.89 -2.95 16.96
N GLY A 186 -3.01 -3.22 15.66
CA GLY A 186 -2.57 -4.48 15.04
C GLY A 186 -1.05 -4.66 15.11
N ALA A 187 -0.29 -3.63 14.75
CA ALA A 187 1.16 -3.60 14.85
C ALA A 187 1.64 -3.76 16.30
N ARG A 188 0.92 -3.18 17.28
CA ARG A 188 1.24 -3.37 18.70
C ARG A 188 0.99 -4.80 19.18
N SER A 189 -0.11 -5.42 18.74
CA SER A 189 -0.47 -6.80 19.12
C SER A 189 0.52 -7.85 18.61
N LEU A 190 1.23 -7.53 17.53
CA LEU A 190 2.27 -8.39 16.95
C LEU A 190 3.60 -8.34 17.71
N GLY A 191 3.76 -7.49 18.73
CA GLY A 191 4.97 -7.48 19.57
C GLY A 191 6.19 -6.86 18.87
N ALA A 192 7.39 -7.35 19.19
CA ALA A 192 8.67 -6.69 18.86
C ALA A 192 8.94 -6.52 17.35
N LEU A 193 8.35 -7.35 16.49
CA LEU A 193 8.47 -7.26 15.02
C LEU A 193 7.22 -6.68 14.34
N GLY A 194 6.26 -6.22 15.14
CA GLY A 194 4.91 -5.92 14.66
C GLY A 194 4.81 -4.76 13.66
N VAL A 195 5.72 -3.78 13.72
CA VAL A 195 5.75 -2.68 12.73
C VAL A 195 6.26 -3.14 11.37
N SER A 196 7.16 -4.14 11.34
CA SER A 196 7.71 -4.68 10.10
C SER A 196 6.77 -5.73 9.50
N ILE A 197 6.38 -6.71 10.31
CA ILE A 197 5.50 -7.81 9.93
C ILE A 197 4.08 -7.30 9.65
N GLY A 198 3.55 -6.46 10.53
CA GLY A 198 2.21 -5.89 10.38
C GLY A 198 2.06 -5.10 9.08
N TRP A 199 3.11 -4.37 8.66
CA TRP A 199 3.09 -3.63 7.40
C TRP A 199 2.99 -4.56 6.19
N SER A 200 3.78 -5.64 6.18
CA SER A 200 3.74 -6.64 5.12
C SER A 200 2.39 -7.38 5.06
N ILE A 201 1.82 -7.71 6.22
CA ILE A 201 0.49 -8.34 6.31
C ILE A 201 -0.59 -7.38 5.81
N MET A 202 -0.56 -6.12 6.23
CA MET A 202 -1.51 -5.09 5.79
C MET A 202 -1.48 -4.90 4.27
N MET A 203 -0.28 -4.80 3.68
CA MET A 203 -0.11 -4.67 2.23
C MET A 203 -0.64 -5.90 1.49
N SER A 204 -0.35 -7.10 1.99
CA SER A 204 -0.82 -8.35 1.39
C SER A 204 -2.35 -8.46 1.47
N ALA A 205 -2.95 -8.17 2.62
CA ALA A 205 -4.39 -8.17 2.83
C ALA A 205 -5.10 -7.13 1.95
N MET A 206 -4.51 -5.94 1.79
CA MET A 206 -5.02 -4.90 0.89
C MET A 206 -5.04 -5.40 -0.56
N VAL A 207 -3.96 -6.03 -1.04
CA VAL A 207 -3.89 -6.57 -2.40
C VAL A 207 -4.90 -7.70 -2.60
N ILE A 208 -5.03 -8.63 -1.64
CA ILE A 208 -6.01 -9.73 -1.72
C ILE A 208 -7.43 -9.16 -1.78
N THR A 209 -7.76 -8.22 -0.90
CA THR A 209 -9.10 -7.61 -0.82
C THR A 209 -9.42 -6.84 -2.09
N ALA A 210 -8.48 -6.05 -2.61
CA ALA A 210 -8.65 -5.30 -3.87
C ALA A 210 -8.93 -6.23 -5.06
N ASN A 211 -8.18 -7.33 -5.17
CA ASN A 211 -8.39 -8.31 -6.24
C ASN A 211 -9.70 -9.08 -6.08
N LEU A 212 -10.08 -9.46 -4.85
CA LEU A 212 -11.37 -10.10 -4.58
C LEU A 212 -12.54 -9.17 -4.94
N TRP A 213 -12.46 -7.90 -4.56
CA TRP A 213 -13.47 -6.92 -4.92
C TRP A 213 -13.56 -6.72 -6.44
N GLY A 214 -12.42 -6.71 -7.14
CA GLY A 214 -12.38 -6.71 -8.61
C GLY A 214 -13.05 -7.94 -9.21
N LEU A 215 -12.87 -9.13 -8.63
CA LEU A 215 -13.57 -10.34 -9.09
C LEU A 215 -15.09 -10.21 -8.88
N LEU A 216 -15.53 -9.65 -7.74
CA LEU A 216 -16.95 -9.45 -7.41
C LEU A 216 -17.63 -8.39 -8.27
N THR A 217 -16.96 -7.27 -8.57
CA THR A 217 -17.48 -6.22 -9.47
C THR A 217 -17.57 -6.68 -10.92
N GLY A 218 -17.11 -7.90 -11.22
CA GLY A 218 -17.13 -8.48 -12.55
C GLY A 218 -16.07 -7.90 -13.48
N GLU A 219 -15.10 -7.17 -12.94
CA GLU A 219 -14.02 -6.54 -13.70
C GLU A 219 -13.19 -7.56 -14.50
N TRP A 220 -13.14 -8.80 -14.04
CA TRP A 220 -12.42 -9.90 -14.69
C TRP A 220 -13.31 -10.74 -15.64
N ARG A 221 -14.60 -10.39 -15.82
CA ARG A 221 -15.47 -11.11 -16.76
C ARG A 221 -14.99 -10.89 -18.19
N GLY A 222 -14.71 -11.98 -18.90
CA GLY A 222 -14.21 -11.95 -20.29
C GLY A 222 -12.68 -11.87 -20.42
N THR A 223 -11.93 -12.01 -19.32
CA THR A 223 -10.46 -12.09 -19.38
C THR A 223 -9.94 -13.48 -19.74
N PRO A 224 -8.76 -13.59 -20.38
CA PRO A 224 -8.17 -14.88 -20.72
C PRO A 224 -7.91 -15.73 -19.47
N ARG A 225 -8.12 -17.05 -19.56
CA ARG A 225 -7.92 -17.99 -18.43
C ARG A 225 -6.54 -17.87 -17.79
N ARG A 226 -5.50 -17.61 -18.58
CA ARG A 226 -4.13 -17.38 -18.10
C ARG A 226 -4.02 -16.19 -17.13
N ALA A 227 -4.80 -15.12 -17.34
CA ALA A 227 -4.82 -13.98 -16.43
C ALA A 227 -5.47 -14.35 -15.10
N LEU A 228 -6.56 -15.12 -15.13
CA LEU A 228 -7.23 -15.61 -13.92
C LEU A 228 -6.37 -16.60 -13.14
N GLU A 229 -5.67 -17.51 -13.82
CA GLU A 229 -4.74 -18.46 -13.20
C GLU A 229 -3.54 -17.74 -12.55
N ALA A 230 -2.96 -16.75 -13.23
CA ALA A 230 -1.90 -15.92 -12.67
C ALA A 230 -2.38 -15.12 -11.45
N LEU A 231 -3.61 -14.57 -11.49
CA LEU A 231 -4.19 -13.86 -10.37
C LEU A 231 -4.39 -14.79 -9.16
N ALA A 232 -4.98 -15.97 -9.39
CA ALA A 232 -5.21 -16.96 -8.35
C ALA A 232 -3.89 -17.44 -7.73
N GLY A 233 -2.86 -17.68 -8.56
CA GLY A 233 -1.52 -17.99 -8.10
C GLY A 233 -0.90 -16.88 -7.25
N GLY A 234 -1.06 -15.62 -7.65
CA GLY A 234 -0.54 -14.47 -6.90
C GLY A 234 -1.19 -14.33 -5.53
N ILE A 235 -2.53 -14.48 -5.47
CA ILE A 235 -3.28 -14.49 -4.21
C ILE A 235 -2.84 -15.67 -3.33
N ALA A 236 -2.68 -16.87 -3.89
CA ALA A 236 -2.21 -18.03 -3.14
C ALA A 236 -0.82 -17.79 -2.52
N ILE A 237 0.12 -17.23 -3.30
CA ILE A 237 1.45 -16.87 -2.81
C ILE A 237 1.36 -15.84 -1.68
N LEU A 238 0.49 -14.82 -1.80
CA LEU A 238 0.31 -13.82 -0.74
C LEU A 238 -0.26 -14.44 0.55
N ILE A 239 -1.20 -15.38 0.44
CA ILE A 239 -1.71 -16.11 1.60
C ILE A 239 -0.59 -16.91 2.28
N VAL A 240 0.21 -17.65 1.49
CA VAL A 240 1.38 -18.38 2.01
C VAL A 240 2.38 -17.42 2.65
N ALA A 241 2.62 -16.25 2.05
CA ALA A 241 3.49 -15.23 2.61
C ALA A 241 3.00 -14.76 3.98
N ILE A 242 1.70 -14.46 4.13
CA ILE A 242 1.10 -14.08 5.41
C ILE A 242 1.29 -15.19 6.45
N CYS A 243 1.08 -16.46 6.08
CA CYS A 243 1.28 -17.59 6.99
C CYS A 243 2.74 -17.72 7.43
N VAL A 244 3.70 -17.57 6.51
CA VAL A 244 5.14 -17.67 6.84
C VAL A 244 5.56 -16.51 7.75
N VAL A 245 5.18 -15.28 7.42
CA VAL A 245 5.51 -14.10 8.23
C VAL A 245 4.81 -14.18 9.60
N GLY A 246 3.57 -14.66 9.65
CA GLY A 246 2.84 -14.88 10.90
C GLY A 246 3.50 -15.93 11.80
N TYR A 247 4.03 -17.01 11.22
CA TYR A 247 4.80 -18.02 11.95
C TYR A 247 6.14 -17.48 12.43
N ALA A 248 6.79 -16.63 11.63
CA ALA A 248 8.04 -15.95 12.01
C ALA A 248 7.90 -15.10 13.27
N ASN A 249 6.70 -14.61 13.56
CA ASN A 249 6.43 -13.76 14.73
C ASN A 249 6.20 -14.55 16.03
N GLN A 250 6.00 -15.87 15.96
CA GLN A 250 5.71 -16.72 17.13
C GLN A 250 6.93 -17.50 17.65
N GLY A 251 8.00 -17.59 16.84
CA GLY A 251 9.27 -18.19 17.24
C GLY A 251 10.17 -17.17 17.93
#